data_AF-A0A6C0AL69-F1
#
_entry.id   AF-A0A6C0AL69-F1
#
_cell.length_a   1.000
_cell.length_b   1.000
_cell.length_c   1.000
_cell.angle_alpha   90.00
_cell.angle_beta   90.00
_cell.angle_gamma   90.00
#
_symmetry.space_group_name_H-M   'P 1'
#
loop_
_entity.id
_entity.type
_entity.pdbx_description
1 polymer ?
#
loop_
_entity_poly.entity_id
_entity_poly.type
_entity_poly.pdbx_seq_one_letter_code
_entity_poly.pdbx_strand_id
1 'polypeptide(L)'
;MPRTKYQQPTEVNIPTVTASTRGEDALKILRKFGVVIIPLNTITTAERDAALKATQLYSNANRVFKKSENVVEPTMEMKKDPRKFKAPKVPDATQGMIHQYATPLNILIQNDDTFREAMVKLYQTEDGKEWSGNYAPNRLRMNNKNRYNDNSLHIEGKEIFLKDEKTGEIILSPHGEKATIVGVAGLRKFVFWDMNGANLKPLYDYWVNAGRKHWTKPEPAFMNQHYSGRRRVVTVDCNTHPMLIVWDEHTPHEIADSPSLSAFISPITNFNTTKISKVMSYHPDEYLGLTKHESDLLGMCYGLPGYEWPSGKMAYQFCHTRTYGHYLPRIQQRYKIQSRSGKQTFKMKLPLGGKFDQHTVEYQAKLKDIGIVLPKVAFAKTTPNFTTDITKFPKRVLIDYGYISLLKTDEETVAEALLELSQKNQNKKFISIGHHH
;
A
#
# COMPACT_ATOMS: atom_id res chain seq x y z
N MET A 1 18.31 16.79 -20.26
CA MET A 1 16.83 16.76 -20.34
C MET A 1 16.32 15.32 -20.37
N PRO A 2 15.15 15.01 -19.80
CA PRO A 2 14.57 13.66 -19.83
C PRO A 2 14.25 13.25 -21.27
N ARG A 3 14.47 11.97 -21.62
CA ARG A 3 14.18 11.43 -22.97
C ARG A 3 12.66 11.18 -23.10
N THR A 4 12.05 11.66 -24.20
CA THR A 4 10.66 11.37 -24.65
C THR A 4 10.64 11.36 -26.17
N LYS A 5 9.72 10.62 -26.78
CA LYS A 5 9.52 10.58 -28.25
C LYS A 5 8.55 11.66 -28.74
N TYR A 6 7.82 12.29 -27.83
CA TYR A 6 6.78 13.27 -28.12
C TYR A 6 7.11 14.63 -27.49
N GLN A 7 6.23 15.62 -27.66
CA GLN A 7 6.40 16.94 -27.06
C GLN A 7 6.66 16.84 -25.55
N GLN A 8 7.70 17.52 -25.07
CA GLN A 8 8.03 17.57 -23.65
C GLN A 8 6.82 18.08 -22.85
N PRO A 9 6.50 17.48 -21.69
CA PRO A 9 5.43 17.98 -20.84
C PRO A 9 5.77 19.40 -20.34
N THR A 10 4.76 20.27 -20.30
CA THR A 10 4.90 21.62 -19.73
C THR A 10 4.87 21.55 -18.21
N GLU A 11 5.83 22.19 -17.54
CA GLU A 11 5.86 22.24 -16.08
C GLU A 11 4.66 23.01 -15.53
N VAL A 12 4.01 22.44 -14.50
CA VAL A 12 2.96 23.09 -13.74
C VAL A 12 3.58 23.93 -12.63
N ASN A 13 3.08 25.15 -12.44
CA ASN A 13 3.48 25.97 -11.31
C ASN A 13 3.04 25.29 -9.99
N ILE A 14 3.97 24.76 -9.20
CA ILE A 14 3.68 23.91 -8.03
C ILE A 14 2.63 24.50 -7.06
N PRO A 15 2.66 25.79 -6.69
CA PRO A 15 1.63 26.41 -5.85
C PRO A 15 0.20 26.26 -6.38
N THR A 16 -0.01 26.10 -7.70
CA THR A 16 -1.35 25.95 -8.29
C THR A 16 -1.98 24.59 -8.03
N VAL A 17 -1.17 23.60 -7.70
CA VAL A 17 -1.59 22.21 -7.42
C VAL A 17 -1.22 21.80 -5.98
N THR A 18 -0.82 22.74 -5.14
CA THR A 18 -0.47 22.49 -3.74
C THR A 18 -1.59 22.95 -2.82
N ALA A 19 -2.06 22.07 -1.93
CA ALA A 19 -3.05 22.40 -0.91
C ALA A 19 -2.40 22.64 0.46
N SER A 20 -2.99 23.53 1.24
CA SER A 20 -2.50 23.95 2.57
C SER A 20 -2.95 23.04 3.73
N THR A 21 -3.19 21.75 3.46
CA THR A 21 -3.68 20.68 4.37
C THR A 21 -5.19 20.59 4.58
N ARG A 22 -5.96 21.67 4.42
CA ARG A 22 -7.43 21.63 4.57
C ARG A 22 -8.04 20.83 3.43
N GLY A 23 -8.51 19.62 3.72
CA GLY A 23 -8.89 18.63 2.70
C GLY A 23 -9.96 19.08 1.68
N GLU A 24 -10.76 20.11 1.97
CA GLU A 24 -11.67 20.71 0.98
C GLU A 24 -10.93 21.41 -0.17
N ASP A 25 -9.86 22.14 0.15
CA ASP A 25 -9.00 22.78 -0.86
C ASP A 25 -8.28 21.71 -1.68
N ALA A 26 -7.79 20.66 -1.01
CA ALA A 26 -7.16 19.54 -1.67
C ALA A 26 -8.10 18.83 -2.67
N LEU A 27 -9.36 18.60 -2.29
CA LEU A 27 -10.35 17.99 -3.16
C LEU A 27 -10.71 18.90 -4.34
N LYS A 28 -10.83 20.22 -4.13
CA LYS A 28 -11.07 21.20 -5.21
C LYS A 28 -9.92 21.21 -6.22
N ILE A 29 -8.67 21.21 -5.73
CA ILE A 29 -7.48 21.16 -6.57
C ILE A 29 -7.44 19.83 -7.35
N LEU A 30 -7.64 18.70 -6.68
CA LEU A 30 -7.67 17.39 -7.31
C LEU A 30 -8.73 17.32 -8.42
N ARG A 31 -9.98 17.70 -8.14
CA ARG A 31 -11.07 17.70 -9.12
C ARG A 31 -10.80 18.63 -10.32
N LYS A 32 -10.07 19.72 -10.11
CA LYS A 32 -9.76 20.69 -11.17
C LYS A 32 -8.60 20.24 -12.06
N PHE A 33 -7.55 19.67 -11.47
CA PHE A 33 -6.28 19.41 -12.16
C PHE A 33 -5.97 17.92 -12.36
N GLY A 34 -6.73 17.01 -11.74
CA GLY A 34 -6.45 15.58 -11.69
C GLY A 34 -5.27 15.19 -10.80
N VAL A 35 -4.62 16.16 -10.15
CA VAL A 35 -3.50 15.97 -9.22
C VAL A 35 -3.51 17.03 -8.12
N VAL A 36 -3.14 16.64 -6.90
CA VAL A 36 -2.91 17.54 -5.78
C VAL A 36 -1.66 17.12 -5.00
N ILE A 37 -0.94 18.11 -4.49
CA ILE A 37 0.24 17.97 -3.63
C ILE A 37 -0.10 18.51 -2.25
N ILE A 38 0.26 17.76 -1.22
CA ILE A 38 0.01 18.13 0.19
C ILE A 38 1.31 17.98 0.95
N PRO A 39 1.94 19.09 1.36
CA PRO A 39 3.13 19.07 2.21
C PRO A 39 2.81 18.46 3.58
N LEU A 40 3.53 17.42 4.00
CA LEU A 40 3.38 16.81 5.33
C LEU A 40 4.28 17.55 6.33
N ASN A 41 3.97 18.83 6.58
CA ASN A 41 4.84 19.77 7.30
C ASN A 41 4.95 19.48 8.81
N THR A 42 4.09 18.62 9.33
CA THR A 42 4.14 18.13 10.72
C THR A 42 5.25 17.09 10.94
N ILE A 43 5.77 16.46 9.88
CA ILE A 43 6.95 15.60 9.97
C ILE A 43 8.22 16.46 9.85
N THR A 44 9.00 16.53 10.91
CA THR A 44 10.29 17.24 10.89
C THR A 44 11.32 16.51 10.03
N THR A 45 12.31 17.24 9.52
CA THR A 45 13.46 16.66 8.81
C THR A 45 14.19 15.62 9.66
N ALA A 46 14.29 15.83 10.98
CA ALA A 46 14.94 14.91 11.91
C ALA A 46 14.17 13.59 12.05
N GLU A 47 12.84 13.63 12.24
CA GLU A 47 12.00 12.43 12.32
C GLU A 47 12.03 11.64 11.01
N ARG A 48 11.92 12.34 9.89
CA ARG A 48 12.03 11.73 8.56
C ARG A 48 13.38 11.05 8.38
N ASP A 49 14.48 11.71 8.72
CA ASP A 49 15.82 11.17 8.58
C ASP A 49 16.06 9.96 9.50
N ALA A 50 15.50 9.97 10.71
CA ALA A 50 15.51 8.83 11.62
C ALA A 50 14.75 7.63 11.03
N ALA A 51 13.55 7.86 10.48
CA ALA A 51 12.77 6.82 9.82
C ALA A 51 13.46 6.29 8.54
N LEU A 52 14.08 7.16 7.74
CA LEU A 52 14.89 6.77 6.58
C LEU A 52 16.07 5.87 6.98
N LYS A 53 16.77 6.22 8.07
CA LYS A 53 17.89 5.45 8.61
C LYS A 53 17.43 4.07 9.08
N ALA A 54 16.32 4.01 9.82
CA ALA A 54 15.77 2.77 10.36
C ALA A 54 15.15 1.85 9.30
N THR A 55 14.71 2.40 8.17
CA THR A 55 14.05 1.62 7.11
C THR A 55 15.06 0.85 6.26
N GLN A 56 15.07 -0.48 6.39
CA GLN A 56 15.82 -1.36 5.49
C GLN A 56 15.01 -1.61 4.21
N LEU A 57 15.62 -1.44 3.03
CA LEU A 57 14.95 -1.62 1.75
C LEU A 57 15.00 -3.07 1.25
N TYR A 58 16.03 -3.84 1.61
CA TYR A 58 16.24 -5.18 1.06
C TYR A 58 16.24 -6.28 2.11
N SER A 59 15.78 -5.99 3.33
CA SER A 59 15.72 -6.97 4.42
C SER A 59 14.89 -8.20 4.04
N ASN A 60 13.73 -8.02 3.41
CA ASN A 60 12.89 -9.13 2.93
C ASN A 60 13.57 -9.97 1.84
N ALA A 61 14.19 -9.32 0.86
CA ALA A 61 14.92 -10.02 -0.19
C ALA A 61 16.09 -10.83 0.40
N ASN A 62 16.87 -10.24 1.31
CA ASN A 62 17.99 -10.88 1.99
C ASN A 62 17.58 -12.04 2.90
N ARG A 63 16.35 -12.04 3.43
CA ARG A 63 15.79 -13.18 4.17
C ARG A 63 15.48 -14.37 3.26
N VAL A 64 15.24 -14.13 1.97
CA VAL A 64 14.95 -15.17 0.96
C VAL A 64 16.23 -15.65 0.27
N PHE A 65 17.17 -14.75 0.02
CA PHE A 65 18.46 -15.05 -0.61
C PHE A 65 19.37 -15.92 0.26
N LYS A 66 20.24 -16.69 -0.40
CA LYS A 66 21.40 -17.29 0.27
C LYS A 66 22.26 -16.17 0.85
N LYS A 67 22.96 -16.44 1.96
CA LYS A 67 23.84 -15.45 2.61
C LYS A 67 24.87 -14.83 1.64
N SER A 68 25.40 -15.64 0.71
CA SER A 68 26.34 -15.20 -0.33
C SER A 68 25.72 -14.29 -1.41
N GLU A 69 24.39 -14.25 -1.49
CA GLU A 69 23.61 -13.48 -2.47
C GLU A 69 22.95 -12.25 -1.85
N ASN A 70 23.15 -12.01 -0.55
CA ASN A 70 22.62 -10.86 0.14
C ASN A 70 23.10 -9.57 -0.53
N VAL A 71 22.19 -8.63 -0.67
CA VAL A 71 22.48 -7.29 -1.20
C VAL A 71 22.70 -6.31 -0.07
N VAL A 72 23.56 -5.34 -0.31
CA VAL A 72 23.89 -4.30 0.65
C VAL A 72 22.74 -3.30 0.72
N GLU A 73 22.38 -2.89 1.94
CA GLU A 73 21.40 -1.82 2.16
C GLU A 73 21.93 -0.48 1.64
N PRO A 74 21.10 0.36 0.99
CA PRO A 74 21.52 1.69 0.58
C PRO A 74 21.96 2.53 1.77
N THR A 75 23.05 3.27 1.60
CA THR A 75 23.55 4.20 2.61
C THR A 75 22.55 5.34 2.84
N MET A 76 22.67 6.03 3.97
CA MET A 76 21.82 7.17 4.24
C MET A 76 22.02 8.30 3.22
N GLU A 77 23.25 8.47 2.71
CA GLU A 77 23.54 9.39 1.61
C GLU A 77 22.77 9.02 0.34
N MET A 78 22.71 7.75 -0.04
CA MET A 78 21.93 7.29 -1.20
C MET A 78 20.43 7.47 -0.98
N LYS A 79 19.93 7.25 0.24
CA LYS A 79 18.51 7.44 0.57
C LYS A 79 18.08 8.90 0.49
N LYS A 80 18.93 9.83 0.93
CA LYS A 80 18.72 11.29 0.80
C LYS A 80 18.90 11.80 -0.62
N ASP A 81 19.85 11.23 -1.36
CA ASP A 81 20.09 11.55 -2.75
C ASP A 81 19.99 10.30 -3.64
N PRO A 82 18.76 9.94 -4.09
CA PRO A 82 18.54 8.78 -4.93
C PRO A 82 19.27 8.81 -6.28
N ARG A 83 19.85 9.94 -6.70
CA ARG A 83 20.72 9.98 -7.89
C ARG A 83 21.98 9.14 -7.71
N LYS A 84 22.47 9.02 -6.46
CA LYS A 84 23.66 8.23 -6.10
C LYS A 84 23.38 6.74 -5.98
N PHE A 85 22.10 6.36 -5.91
CA PHE A 85 21.69 4.98 -5.77
C PHE A 85 21.93 4.19 -7.07
N LYS A 86 22.35 2.93 -6.94
CA LYS A 86 22.43 1.97 -8.03
C LYS A 86 21.60 0.75 -7.65
N ALA A 87 20.60 0.44 -8.47
CA ALA A 87 19.71 -0.69 -8.21
C ALA A 87 20.49 -2.01 -8.10
N PRO A 88 20.38 -2.74 -6.98
CA PRO A 88 21.01 -4.04 -6.84
C PRO A 88 20.24 -5.10 -7.66
N LYS A 89 20.85 -6.29 -7.82
CA LYS A 89 20.24 -7.43 -8.51
C LYS A 89 19.20 -8.13 -7.63
N VAL A 90 18.10 -7.44 -7.30
CA VAL A 90 16.94 -8.01 -6.60
C VAL A 90 15.68 -7.86 -7.45
N PRO A 91 14.62 -8.65 -7.21
CA PRO A 91 13.40 -8.53 -7.99
C PRO A 91 12.83 -7.12 -8.00
N ASP A 92 12.37 -6.69 -9.18
CA ASP A 92 11.69 -5.41 -9.46
C ASP A 92 12.46 -4.12 -9.11
N ALA A 93 13.68 -4.21 -8.56
CA ALA A 93 14.52 -3.04 -8.27
C ALA A 93 14.94 -2.27 -9.53
N THR A 94 14.97 -2.89 -10.70
CA THR A 94 15.23 -2.20 -11.97
C THR A 94 14.10 -1.23 -12.38
N GLN A 95 12.89 -1.48 -11.89
CA GLN A 95 11.72 -0.60 -11.96
C GLN A 95 11.61 0.34 -10.74
N GLY A 96 12.53 0.17 -9.80
CA GLY A 96 12.62 0.88 -8.53
C GLY A 96 11.70 0.33 -7.44
N MET A 97 10.96 -0.76 -7.67
CA MET A 97 10.02 -1.28 -6.67
C MET A 97 10.74 -2.06 -5.58
N ILE A 98 10.30 -1.87 -4.33
CA ILE A 98 10.89 -2.47 -3.15
C ILE A 98 9.80 -3.20 -2.37
N HIS A 99 9.95 -4.52 -2.26
CA HIS A 99 9.03 -5.41 -1.54
C HIS A 99 9.28 -5.39 -0.02
N GLN A 100 9.11 -4.23 0.59
CA GLN A 100 9.20 -4.02 2.02
C GLN A 100 7.96 -3.26 2.51
N TYR A 101 7.41 -3.72 3.63
CA TYR A 101 6.12 -3.31 4.17
C TYR A 101 6.24 -3.02 5.66
N ALA A 102 5.27 -2.29 6.21
CA ALA A 102 5.24 -1.84 7.61
C ALA A 102 6.58 -1.25 8.07
N THR A 103 7.23 -0.46 7.21
CA THR A 103 8.52 0.15 7.51
C THR A 103 8.36 1.33 8.46
N PRO A 104 9.43 1.73 9.18
CA PRO A 104 9.42 2.98 9.95
C PRO A 104 8.93 4.19 9.15
N LEU A 105 9.23 4.27 7.84
CA LEU A 105 8.67 5.31 6.96
C LEU A 105 7.16 5.21 6.80
N ASN A 106 6.62 4.02 6.56
CA ASN A 106 5.17 3.84 6.46
C ASN A 106 4.48 4.25 7.76
N ILE A 107 5.02 3.81 8.90
CA ILE A 107 4.46 4.11 10.22
C ILE A 107 4.54 5.62 10.51
N LEU A 108 5.65 6.28 10.21
CA LEU A 108 5.80 7.73 10.37
C LEU A 108 4.74 8.50 9.55
N ILE A 109 4.59 8.15 8.27
CA ILE A 109 3.64 8.81 7.36
C ILE A 109 2.19 8.59 7.80
N GLN A 110 1.83 7.36 8.17
CA GLN A 110 0.45 7.07 8.60
C GLN A 110 0.10 7.74 9.94
N ASN A 111 1.13 7.95 10.76
CA ASN A 111 1.05 8.65 12.03
C ASN A 111 1.19 10.17 11.84
N ASP A 112 0.93 10.74 10.67
CA ASP A 112 0.97 12.19 10.45
C ASP A 112 -0.44 12.79 10.39
N ASP A 113 -0.69 13.86 11.14
CA ASP A 113 -2.03 14.46 11.25
C ASP A 113 -2.46 15.08 9.92
N THR A 114 -1.55 15.80 9.26
CA THR A 114 -1.78 16.41 7.95
C THR A 114 -2.20 15.36 6.91
N PHE A 115 -1.47 14.24 6.86
CA PHE A 115 -1.79 13.12 5.97
C PHE A 115 -3.20 12.55 6.25
N ARG A 116 -3.55 12.34 7.52
CA ARG A 116 -4.85 11.78 7.90
C ARG A 116 -6.00 12.70 7.53
N GLU A 117 -5.90 13.97 7.91
CA GLU A 117 -6.93 14.99 7.62
C GLU A 117 -7.18 15.13 6.12
N ALA A 118 -6.09 15.19 5.34
CA ALA A 118 -6.17 15.27 3.88
C ALA A 118 -6.92 14.08 3.30
N MET A 119 -6.55 12.87 3.71
CA MET A 119 -7.07 11.65 3.14
C MET A 119 -8.52 11.36 3.54
N VAL A 120 -8.95 11.73 4.76
CA VAL A 120 -10.36 11.69 5.15
C VAL A 120 -11.22 12.43 4.14
N LYS A 121 -10.82 13.63 3.72
CA LYS A 121 -11.59 14.42 2.75
C LYS A 121 -11.43 13.94 1.32
N LEU A 122 -10.24 13.50 0.91
CA LEU A 122 -10.00 13.00 -0.44
C LEU A 122 -10.73 11.67 -0.73
N TYR A 123 -10.96 10.85 0.30
CA TYR A 123 -11.62 9.55 0.19
C TYR A 123 -12.99 9.48 0.86
N GLN A 124 -13.55 10.60 1.33
CA GLN A 124 -14.95 10.68 1.73
C GLN A 124 -15.81 10.32 0.51
N THR A 125 -16.46 9.16 0.53
CA THR A 125 -17.30 8.71 -0.58
C THR A 125 -18.65 9.42 -0.53
N GLU A 126 -19.20 9.77 -1.69
CA GLU A 126 -20.48 10.46 -1.79
C GLU A 126 -21.70 9.57 -1.45
N ASP A 127 -21.50 8.29 -1.13
CA ASP A 127 -22.52 7.45 -0.49
C ASP A 127 -22.74 7.79 0.99
N GLY A 128 -22.08 8.84 1.50
CA GLY A 128 -22.16 9.30 2.88
C GLY A 128 -21.34 8.46 3.85
N LYS A 129 -20.58 7.46 3.38
CA LYS A 129 -19.69 6.67 4.23
C LYS A 129 -18.39 7.43 4.43
N GLU A 130 -18.15 7.84 5.67
CA GLU A 130 -16.86 8.37 6.07
C GLU A 130 -15.80 7.29 5.92
N TRP A 131 -14.71 7.62 5.21
CA TRP A 131 -13.55 6.75 5.19
C TRP A 131 -12.97 6.68 6.60
N SER A 132 -12.85 5.47 7.13
CA SER A 132 -12.65 5.17 8.55
C SER A 132 -11.22 5.35 9.06
N GLY A 133 -10.32 5.97 8.29
CA GLY A 133 -8.93 6.15 8.72
C GLY A 133 -7.98 4.99 8.33
N ASN A 134 -8.49 3.95 7.69
CA ASN A 134 -7.76 2.68 7.52
C ASN A 134 -6.83 2.69 6.30
N TYR A 135 -5.57 2.27 6.50
CA TYR A 135 -4.56 2.14 5.44
C TYR A 135 -3.90 0.78 5.46
N ALA A 136 -3.31 0.35 4.34
CA ALA A 136 -2.22 -0.62 4.33
C ALA A 136 -0.89 0.01 3.95
N PRO A 137 0.23 -0.38 4.58
CA PRO A 137 1.55 -0.03 4.12
C PRO A 137 1.72 -0.72 2.77
N ASN A 138 2.08 0.07 1.77
CA ASN A 138 2.44 -0.46 0.47
C ASN A 138 3.94 -0.35 0.26
N ARG A 139 4.40 -0.97 -0.82
CA ARG A 139 5.80 -1.05 -1.23
C ARG A 139 6.43 0.34 -1.24
N LEU A 140 7.74 0.33 -1.11
CA LEU A 140 8.54 1.52 -1.36
C LEU A 140 8.95 1.56 -2.84
N ARG A 141 9.32 2.75 -3.32
CA ARG A 141 9.92 2.95 -4.63
C ARG A 141 11.17 3.81 -4.51
N MET A 142 12.30 3.30 -5.00
CA MET A 142 13.55 4.05 -5.11
C MET A 142 14.08 3.98 -6.53
N ASN A 143 14.29 5.12 -7.17
CA ASN A 143 14.81 5.19 -8.52
C ASN A 143 15.91 6.26 -8.60
N ASN A 144 16.86 6.07 -9.53
CA ASN A 144 17.92 7.01 -9.85
C ASN A 144 17.77 7.62 -11.26
N LYS A 145 16.83 7.10 -12.06
CA LYS A 145 16.59 7.51 -13.44
C LYS A 145 15.81 8.82 -13.49
N ASN A 146 16.01 9.58 -14.57
CA ASN A 146 15.25 10.79 -14.88
C ASN A 146 14.78 10.70 -16.35
N ARG A 147 13.58 10.13 -16.57
CA ARG A 147 13.00 9.94 -17.91
C ARG A 147 11.48 10.01 -17.88
N TYR A 148 10.90 10.49 -18.97
CA TYR A 148 9.48 10.35 -19.24
C TYR A 148 9.27 9.03 -19.99
N ASN A 149 8.17 8.33 -19.66
CA ASN A 149 7.88 7.03 -20.27
C ASN A 149 6.51 7.08 -20.92
N ASP A 150 6.44 7.74 -22.07
CA ASP A 150 5.21 7.93 -22.84
C ASP A 150 4.48 6.59 -23.10
N ASN A 151 5.22 5.49 -23.29
CA ASN A 151 4.64 4.15 -23.50
C ASN A 151 3.91 3.56 -22.27
N SER A 152 4.08 4.19 -21.11
CA SER A 152 3.35 3.87 -19.90
C SER A 152 2.07 4.69 -19.73
N LEU A 153 1.72 5.56 -20.69
CA LEU A 153 0.45 6.26 -20.70
C LEU A 153 -0.73 5.28 -20.55
N HIS A 154 -1.61 5.61 -19.61
CA HIS A 154 -2.85 4.88 -19.35
C HIS A 154 -3.90 5.78 -18.69
N ILE A 155 -5.14 5.31 -18.75
CA ILE A 155 -6.23 5.68 -17.85
C ILE A 155 -6.67 4.40 -17.16
N GLU A 156 -6.91 4.47 -15.85
CA GLU A 156 -7.41 3.33 -15.09
C GLU A 156 -8.54 3.71 -14.12
N GLY A 157 -9.37 2.73 -13.76
CA GLY A 157 -10.46 2.90 -12.80
C GLY A 157 -11.74 2.15 -13.18
N LYS A 158 -12.63 1.96 -12.20
CA LYS A 158 -13.94 1.33 -12.41
C LYS A 158 -14.91 2.22 -13.18
N GLU A 159 -14.94 3.50 -12.83
CA GLU A 159 -15.77 4.53 -13.44
C GLU A 159 -14.85 5.64 -13.95
N ILE A 160 -14.62 5.67 -15.26
CA ILE A 160 -13.69 6.63 -15.88
C ILE A 160 -14.45 7.84 -16.42
N PHE A 161 -15.55 7.61 -17.14
CA PHE A 161 -16.36 8.66 -17.75
C PHE A 161 -17.81 8.59 -17.29
N LEU A 162 -18.42 9.75 -17.13
CA LEU A 162 -19.88 9.90 -17.06
C LEU A 162 -20.35 10.62 -18.32
N LYS A 163 -21.48 10.17 -18.85
CA LYS A 163 -22.14 10.82 -19.99
C LYS A 163 -23.51 11.28 -19.53
N ASP A 164 -23.79 12.57 -19.64
CA ASP A 164 -25.13 13.10 -19.42
C ASP A 164 -26.04 12.65 -20.56
N GLU A 165 -27.11 11.92 -20.23
CA GLU A 165 -28.02 11.34 -21.23
C GLU A 165 -28.91 12.40 -21.91
N LYS A 166 -29.07 13.59 -21.31
CA LYS A 166 -29.89 14.69 -21.86
C LYS A 166 -29.08 15.61 -22.76
N THR A 167 -27.89 16.01 -22.32
CA THR A 167 -27.03 16.96 -23.05
C THR A 167 -26.01 16.26 -23.95
N GLY A 168 -25.73 14.98 -23.69
CA GLY A 168 -24.66 14.24 -24.34
C GLY A 168 -23.26 14.63 -23.86
N GLU A 169 -23.16 15.51 -22.85
CA GLU A 169 -21.89 15.96 -22.28
C GLU A 169 -21.13 14.80 -21.65
N ILE A 170 -19.81 14.78 -21.83
CA ILE A 170 -18.94 13.74 -21.28
C ILE A 170 -17.98 14.41 -20.31
N ILE A 171 -17.97 13.91 -19.07
CA ILE A 171 -17.06 14.35 -18.01
C ILE A 171 -16.22 13.16 -17.52
N LEU A 172 -15.06 13.46 -16.94
CA LEU A 172 -14.33 12.51 -16.11
C LEU A 172 -15.12 12.27 -14.82
N SER A 173 -15.17 11.02 -14.35
CA SER A 173 -15.94 10.69 -13.15
C SER A 173 -15.39 11.43 -11.93
N PRO A 174 -16.18 12.26 -11.23
CA PRO A 174 -15.74 12.90 -9.99
C PRO A 174 -15.50 11.91 -8.84
N HIS A 175 -15.89 10.64 -9.03
CA HIS A 175 -15.74 9.55 -8.06
C HIS A 175 -14.72 8.50 -8.48
N GLY A 176 -13.90 8.79 -9.50
CA GLY A 176 -12.91 7.82 -9.94
C GLY A 176 -11.89 7.47 -8.85
N GLU A 177 -11.25 6.33 -9.05
CA GLU A 177 -10.25 5.79 -8.13
C GLU A 177 -9.06 6.76 -8.03
N LYS A 178 -8.48 6.85 -6.82
CA LYS A 178 -7.38 7.76 -6.49
C LYS A 178 -6.17 6.95 -6.12
N ALA A 179 -5.02 7.34 -6.65
CA ALA A 179 -3.73 6.78 -6.27
C ALA A 179 -2.96 7.76 -5.39
N THR A 180 -2.23 7.21 -4.42
CA THR A 180 -1.53 7.98 -3.40
C THR A 180 -0.09 7.52 -3.23
N ILE A 181 0.83 8.47 -3.28
CA ILE A 181 2.24 8.23 -3.03
C ILE A 181 2.80 9.36 -2.18
N VAL A 182 3.69 9.03 -1.25
CA VAL A 182 4.40 10.01 -0.44
C VAL A 182 5.86 10.00 -0.84
N GLY A 183 6.32 11.10 -1.44
CA GLY A 183 7.74 11.34 -1.69
C GLY A 183 8.45 11.70 -0.38
N VAL A 184 9.56 11.02 -0.07
CA VAL A 184 10.29 11.22 1.20
C VAL A 184 11.73 11.71 0.99
N ALA A 185 12.26 11.61 -0.23
CA ALA A 185 13.56 12.17 -0.59
C ALA A 185 13.68 12.30 -2.11
N GLY A 186 14.52 13.23 -2.56
CA GLY A 186 14.78 13.50 -3.96
C GLY A 186 13.66 14.28 -4.65
N LEU A 187 13.65 14.21 -5.99
CA LEU A 187 12.68 14.88 -6.84
C LEU A 187 11.69 13.86 -7.37
N ARG A 188 10.40 14.05 -7.10
CA ARG A 188 9.33 13.19 -7.62
C ARG A 188 8.63 13.89 -8.78
N LYS A 189 8.50 13.20 -9.91
CA LYS A 189 7.77 13.67 -11.08
C LYS A 189 6.49 12.90 -11.30
N PHE A 190 5.44 13.60 -11.70
CA PHE A 190 4.18 13.06 -12.17
C PHE A 190 3.80 13.74 -13.49
N VAL A 191 3.48 12.95 -14.52
CA VAL A 191 3.12 13.46 -15.85
C VAL A 191 1.70 13.02 -16.17
N PHE A 192 0.89 13.97 -16.62
CA PHE A 192 -0.52 13.77 -16.90
C PHE A 192 -1.00 14.69 -18.03
N TRP A 193 -2.21 14.45 -18.51
CA TRP A 193 -2.89 15.36 -19.44
C TRP A 193 -3.91 16.17 -18.66
N ASP A 194 -3.78 17.50 -18.72
CA ASP A 194 -4.75 18.43 -18.15
C ASP A 194 -6.02 18.43 -19.00
N MET A 195 -7.03 17.73 -18.51
CA MET A 195 -8.31 17.55 -19.19
C MET A 195 -9.32 18.65 -18.85
N ASN A 196 -8.95 19.66 -18.06
CA ASN A 196 -9.87 20.72 -17.67
C ASN A 196 -10.33 21.52 -18.89
N GLY A 197 -11.65 21.62 -19.07
CA GLY A 197 -12.27 22.24 -20.25
C GLY A 197 -11.93 21.58 -21.59
N ALA A 198 -11.40 20.34 -21.59
CA ALA A 198 -11.15 19.59 -22.81
C ALA A 198 -12.43 18.92 -23.30
N ASN A 199 -12.62 18.83 -24.63
CA ASN A 199 -13.65 17.96 -25.18
C ASN A 199 -13.24 16.48 -24.96
N LEU A 200 -13.93 15.79 -24.06
CA LEU A 200 -13.60 14.40 -23.70
C LEU A 200 -14.10 13.36 -24.71
N LYS A 201 -14.93 13.76 -25.69
CA LYS A 201 -15.54 12.83 -26.64
C LYS A 201 -14.53 11.92 -27.35
N PRO A 202 -13.40 12.41 -27.90
CA PRO A 202 -12.43 11.53 -28.57
C PRO A 202 -11.89 10.43 -27.64
N LEU A 203 -11.50 10.79 -26.41
CA LEU A 203 -10.98 9.82 -25.45
C LEU A 203 -12.06 8.84 -24.96
N TYR A 204 -13.30 9.33 -24.77
CA TYR A 204 -14.45 8.48 -24.45
C TYR A 204 -14.73 7.47 -25.57
N ASP A 205 -14.79 7.91 -26.82
CA ASP A 205 -14.99 7.02 -27.97
C ASP A 205 -13.85 5.98 -28.05
N TYR A 206 -12.61 6.39 -27.79
CA TYR A 206 -11.47 5.46 -27.69
C TYR A 206 -11.69 4.40 -26.61
N TRP A 207 -12.11 4.81 -25.42
CA TRP A 207 -12.40 3.92 -24.30
C TRP A 207 -13.56 2.97 -24.59
N VAL A 208 -14.64 3.47 -25.21
CA VAL A 208 -15.78 2.65 -25.66
C VAL A 208 -15.34 1.61 -26.69
N ASN A 209 -14.57 2.02 -27.70
CA ASN A 209 -14.05 1.12 -28.73
C ASN A 209 -13.08 0.07 -28.16
N ALA A 210 -12.36 0.42 -27.10
CA ALA A 210 -11.52 -0.52 -26.36
C ALA A 210 -12.31 -1.52 -25.49
N GLY A 211 -13.64 -1.40 -25.43
CA GLY A 211 -14.54 -2.27 -24.66
C GLY A 211 -14.80 -1.80 -23.24
N ARG A 212 -14.67 -0.49 -22.97
CA ARG A 212 -14.90 0.13 -21.66
C ARG A 212 -14.07 -0.50 -20.52
N LYS A 213 -12.82 -0.84 -20.83
CA LYS A 213 -11.94 -1.55 -19.90
C LYS A 213 -11.50 -0.65 -18.74
N HIS A 214 -11.37 -1.25 -17.55
CA HIS A 214 -10.80 -0.60 -16.36
C HIS A 214 -9.35 -0.15 -16.52
N TRP A 215 -8.65 -0.70 -17.51
CA TRP A 215 -7.30 -0.30 -17.87
C TRP A 215 -7.26 -0.11 -19.38
N THR A 216 -7.07 1.15 -19.80
CA THR A 216 -7.02 1.52 -21.22
C THR A 216 -5.74 2.30 -21.49
N LYS A 217 -5.04 1.94 -22.56
CA LYS A 217 -3.77 2.55 -22.95
C LYS A 217 -3.96 3.35 -24.25
N PRO A 218 -4.45 4.60 -24.17
CA PRO A 218 -4.49 5.44 -25.35
C PRO A 218 -3.07 5.63 -25.90
N GLU A 219 -2.94 5.63 -27.22
CA GLU A 219 -1.65 5.85 -27.86
C GLU A 219 -1.18 7.29 -27.57
N PRO A 220 0.10 7.52 -27.22
CA PRO A 220 0.58 8.88 -26.99
C PRO A 220 0.40 9.80 -28.20
N ALA A 221 0.53 9.27 -29.43
CA ALA A 221 0.26 10.02 -30.65
C ALA A 221 -1.20 10.51 -30.73
N PHE A 222 -2.15 9.64 -30.38
CA PHE A 222 -3.58 9.98 -30.28
C PHE A 222 -3.80 11.11 -29.28
N MET A 223 -3.20 11.01 -28.09
CA MET A 223 -3.35 12.07 -27.07
C MET A 223 -2.75 13.39 -27.51
N ASN A 224 -1.60 13.40 -28.20
CA ASN A 224 -1.01 14.63 -28.72
C ASN A 224 -1.83 15.25 -29.86
N GLN A 225 -2.47 14.43 -30.70
CA GLN A 225 -3.33 14.90 -31.78
C GLN A 225 -4.61 15.57 -31.25
N HIS A 226 -5.30 14.94 -30.31
CA HIS A 226 -6.59 15.42 -29.82
C HIS A 226 -6.48 16.39 -28.63
N TYR A 227 -5.38 16.33 -27.89
CA TYR A 227 -5.15 17.10 -26.67
C TYR A 227 -3.79 17.79 -26.69
N SER A 228 -3.44 18.37 -27.84
CA SER A 228 -2.20 19.13 -28.02
C SER A 228 -2.05 20.22 -26.97
N GLY A 229 -0.82 20.40 -26.46
CA GLY A 229 -0.53 21.41 -25.45
C GLY A 229 -1.16 21.15 -24.07
N ARG A 230 -1.74 19.97 -23.80
CA ARG A 230 -2.31 19.59 -22.49
C ARG A 230 -1.46 18.63 -21.68
N ARG A 231 -0.36 18.11 -22.23
CA ARG A 231 0.61 17.28 -21.50
C ARG A 231 1.35 18.14 -20.46
N ARG A 232 1.27 17.76 -19.19
CA ARG A 232 1.78 18.49 -18.03
C ARG A 232 2.71 17.62 -17.19
N VAL A 233 3.63 18.27 -16.48
CA VAL A 233 4.46 17.62 -15.46
C VAL A 233 4.44 18.43 -14.18
N VAL A 234 4.36 17.73 -13.07
CA VAL A 234 4.56 18.26 -11.71
C VAL A 234 5.87 17.69 -11.19
N THR A 235 6.83 18.55 -10.87
CA THR A 235 8.09 18.19 -10.22
C THR A 235 8.10 18.65 -8.76
N VAL A 236 8.04 17.70 -7.84
CA VAL A 236 7.97 17.94 -6.39
C VAL A 236 9.33 17.67 -5.75
N ASP A 237 9.83 18.62 -4.98
CA ASP A 237 11.00 18.41 -4.11
C ASP A 237 10.55 17.83 -2.77
N CYS A 238 11.12 16.69 -2.39
CA CYS A 238 10.81 15.98 -1.14
C CYS A 238 11.98 15.99 -0.14
N ASN A 239 12.99 16.86 -0.35
CA ASN A 239 14.23 16.87 0.44
C ASN A 239 14.13 17.59 1.79
N THR A 240 13.10 18.40 2.02
CA THR A 240 12.89 19.12 3.30
C THR A 240 11.92 18.38 4.22
N HIS A 241 10.75 18.04 3.69
CA HIS A 241 9.69 17.27 4.35
C HIS A 241 9.05 16.30 3.34
N PRO A 242 8.36 15.25 3.82
CA PRO A 242 7.58 14.39 2.95
C PRO A 242 6.47 15.16 2.21
N MET A 243 6.13 14.67 1.01
CA MET A 243 5.14 15.26 0.13
C MET A 243 4.13 14.20 -0.28
N LEU A 244 2.89 14.34 0.17
CA LEU A 244 1.78 13.51 -0.31
C LEU A 244 1.37 14.01 -1.71
N ILE A 245 1.34 13.10 -2.67
CA ILE A 245 0.93 13.35 -4.04
C ILE A 245 -0.24 12.42 -4.32
N VAL A 246 -1.38 13.00 -4.65
CA VAL A 246 -2.62 12.29 -4.94
C VAL A 246 -3.04 12.63 -6.36
N TRP A 247 -3.45 11.62 -7.13
CA TRP A 247 -3.99 11.83 -8.46
C TRP A 247 -5.19 10.93 -8.70
N ASP A 248 -6.05 11.41 -9.59
CA ASP A 248 -7.19 10.67 -10.08
C ASP A 248 -6.72 9.69 -11.17
N GLU A 249 -6.89 8.39 -10.96
CA GLU A 249 -6.40 7.35 -11.87
C GLU A 249 -7.07 7.40 -13.25
N HIS A 250 -8.27 8.00 -13.32
CA HIS A 250 -9.03 8.19 -14.54
C HIS A 250 -8.55 9.41 -15.37
N THR A 251 -7.68 10.27 -14.80
CA THR A 251 -6.96 11.28 -15.57
C THR A 251 -5.85 10.61 -16.39
N PRO A 252 -5.70 10.86 -17.70
CA PRO A 252 -4.65 10.23 -18.49
C PRO A 252 -3.27 10.60 -17.95
N HIS A 253 -2.48 9.60 -17.59
CA HIS A 253 -1.19 9.81 -16.93
C HIS A 253 -0.16 8.75 -17.33
N GLU A 254 1.11 9.11 -17.16
CA GLU A 254 2.25 8.23 -17.47
C GLU A 254 3.25 8.19 -16.30
N ILE A 255 4.04 7.12 -16.26
CA ILE A 255 5.09 6.95 -15.27
C ILE A 255 6.27 7.85 -15.66
N ALA A 256 6.52 8.88 -14.85
CA ALA A 256 7.78 9.60 -14.86
C ALA A 256 8.76 8.94 -13.87
N ASP A 257 9.89 8.49 -14.41
CA ASP A 257 11.03 8.09 -13.61
C ASP A 257 11.79 9.35 -13.20
N SER A 258 11.99 9.47 -11.90
CA SER A 258 12.66 10.60 -11.29
C SER A 258 13.50 10.10 -10.11
N PRO A 259 14.64 10.75 -9.80
CA PRO A 259 15.48 10.34 -8.68
C PRO A 259 14.79 10.63 -7.36
N SER A 260 14.02 9.66 -6.86
CA SER A 260 13.21 9.78 -5.65
C SER A 260 13.20 8.49 -4.84
N LEU A 261 13.00 8.64 -3.54
CA LEU A 261 12.51 7.59 -2.65
C LEU A 261 11.09 7.95 -2.23
N SER A 262 10.18 7.00 -2.31
CA SER A 262 8.76 7.21 -2.03
C SER A 262 8.12 5.98 -1.40
N ALA A 263 7.05 6.19 -0.64
CA ALA A 263 6.19 5.14 -0.11
C ALA A 263 4.84 5.18 -0.83
N PHE A 264 4.37 4.03 -1.32
CA PHE A 264 2.99 3.91 -1.75
C PHE A 264 2.09 3.80 -0.53
N ILE A 265 0.88 4.33 -0.66
CA ILE A 265 -0.17 4.27 0.35
C ILE A 265 -1.36 3.54 -0.26
N SER A 266 -2.05 2.71 0.53
CA SER A 266 -3.24 2.01 0.09
C SER A 266 -4.37 2.26 1.06
N PRO A 267 -5.26 3.22 0.79
CA PRO A 267 -6.43 3.43 1.61
C PRO A 267 -7.33 2.21 1.56
N ILE A 268 -7.95 1.91 2.69
CA ILE A 268 -8.86 0.79 2.89
C ILE A 268 -10.20 1.37 3.31
N THR A 269 -11.26 1.08 2.58
CA THR A 269 -12.62 1.43 3.01
C THR A 269 -13.18 0.38 3.96
N ASN A 270 -12.95 -0.90 3.66
CA ASN A 270 -13.36 -2.04 4.48
C ASN A 270 -12.29 -3.12 4.48
N PHE A 271 -12.06 -3.73 5.64
CA PHE A 271 -11.19 -4.90 5.73
C PHE A 271 -11.83 -6.10 5.03
N ASN A 272 -11.02 -6.83 4.26
CA ASN A 272 -11.51 -8.01 3.57
C ASN A 272 -11.55 -9.22 4.51
N THR A 273 -12.74 -9.56 5.00
CA THR A 273 -12.98 -10.67 5.92
C THR A 273 -13.19 -12.02 5.21
N THR A 274 -13.03 -12.07 3.89
CA THR A 274 -13.15 -13.33 3.13
C THR A 274 -12.09 -14.33 3.56
N LYS A 275 -12.51 -15.55 3.89
CA LYS A 275 -11.61 -16.66 4.28
C LYS A 275 -10.78 -17.17 3.09
N ILE A 276 -9.50 -17.40 3.33
CA ILE A 276 -8.54 -17.90 2.35
C ILE A 276 -8.64 -19.43 2.31
N SER A 277 -9.22 -19.97 1.24
CA SER A 277 -9.36 -21.42 1.00
C SER A 277 -8.18 -22.03 0.25
N LYS A 278 -7.34 -21.20 -0.38
CA LYS A 278 -6.18 -21.64 -1.15
C LYS A 278 -5.07 -20.60 -1.10
N VAL A 279 -3.83 -21.05 -0.97
CA VAL A 279 -2.63 -20.22 -1.05
C VAL A 279 -1.82 -20.54 -2.30
N MET A 280 -1.11 -19.53 -2.81
CA MET A 280 -0.25 -19.65 -3.99
C MET A 280 1.23 -19.83 -3.57
N SER A 281 2.13 -20.06 -4.54
CA SER A 281 3.57 -20.22 -4.24
C SER A 281 4.21 -18.99 -3.61
N TYR A 282 3.64 -17.80 -3.82
CA TYR A 282 4.13 -16.53 -3.28
C TYR A 282 3.48 -16.14 -1.95
N HIS A 283 2.64 -17.01 -1.38
CA HIS A 283 2.06 -16.86 -0.05
C HIS A 283 2.59 -17.95 0.91
N PRO A 284 2.84 -17.62 2.18
CA PRO A 284 3.05 -18.59 3.26
C PRO A 284 1.82 -19.50 3.43
N ASP A 285 2.03 -20.71 3.95
CA ASP A 285 0.93 -21.65 4.21
C ASP A 285 0.11 -21.26 5.44
N GLU A 286 0.73 -20.49 6.34
CA GLU A 286 0.12 -19.92 7.55
C GLU A 286 -1.05 -18.96 7.23
N TYR A 287 -1.20 -18.52 5.98
CA TYR A 287 -2.33 -17.71 5.54
C TYR A 287 -3.60 -18.55 5.27
N LEU A 288 -3.48 -19.86 5.11
CA LEU A 288 -4.61 -20.74 4.84
C LEU A 288 -5.59 -20.75 6.03
N GLY A 289 -6.88 -20.56 5.78
CA GLY A 289 -7.93 -20.51 6.81
C GLY A 289 -8.03 -19.16 7.56
N LEU A 290 -7.09 -18.25 7.36
CA LEU A 290 -7.23 -16.86 7.80
C LEU A 290 -8.20 -16.11 6.88
N THR A 291 -8.79 -15.02 7.37
CA THR A 291 -9.34 -14.01 6.48
C THR A 291 -8.20 -13.29 5.75
N LYS A 292 -8.50 -12.65 4.63
CA LYS A 292 -7.53 -11.82 3.92
C LYS A 292 -6.95 -10.74 4.84
N HIS A 293 -7.78 -10.10 5.65
CA HIS A 293 -7.31 -9.14 6.64
C HIS A 293 -6.44 -9.76 7.76
N GLU A 294 -6.84 -10.90 8.33
CA GLU A 294 -6.02 -11.61 9.32
C GLU A 294 -4.63 -11.97 8.75
N SER A 295 -4.54 -12.26 7.45
CA SER A 295 -3.26 -12.48 6.77
C SER A 295 -2.42 -11.21 6.64
N ASP A 296 -3.02 -10.03 6.51
CA ASP A 296 -2.31 -8.75 6.55
C ASP A 296 -1.73 -8.49 7.94
N LEU A 297 -2.54 -8.69 9.00
CA LEU A 297 -2.08 -8.55 10.39
C LEU A 297 -0.88 -9.46 10.68
N LEU A 298 -0.94 -10.72 10.22
CA LEU A 298 0.17 -11.64 10.36
C LEU A 298 1.38 -11.21 9.51
N GLY A 299 1.18 -10.86 8.24
CA GLY A 299 2.24 -10.51 7.30
C GLY A 299 3.08 -9.31 7.78
N MET A 300 2.43 -8.27 8.32
CA MET A 300 3.10 -7.06 8.77
C MET A 300 4.04 -7.29 9.97
N CYS A 301 3.79 -8.32 10.79
CA CYS A 301 4.72 -8.78 11.84
C CYS A 301 6.07 -9.26 11.27
N TYR A 302 6.12 -9.55 9.97
CA TYR A 302 7.31 -9.97 9.23
C TYR A 302 7.77 -8.93 8.19
N GLY A 303 7.15 -7.76 8.15
CA GLY A 303 7.38 -6.75 7.11
C GLY A 303 6.93 -7.21 5.73
N LEU A 304 5.99 -8.15 5.65
CA LEU A 304 5.42 -8.71 4.43
C LEU A 304 3.98 -8.19 4.22
N PRO A 305 3.44 -8.25 2.99
CA PRO A 305 2.01 -8.11 2.77
C PRO A 305 1.24 -9.36 3.23
N GLY A 306 -0.07 -9.24 3.41
CA GLY A 306 -0.98 -10.38 3.46
C GLY A 306 -1.24 -11.00 2.09
N TYR A 307 -2.42 -11.57 1.92
CA TYR A 307 -2.82 -12.33 0.74
C TYR A 307 -3.03 -11.48 -0.52
N GLU A 308 -3.55 -10.27 -0.37
CA GLU A 308 -3.75 -9.32 -1.46
C GLU A 308 -3.59 -7.89 -0.95
N TRP A 309 -3.39 -6.96 -1.87
CA TRP A 309 -3.48 -5.53 -1.60
C TRP A 309 -4.90 -5.15 -1.19
N PRO A 310 -5.11 -4.07 -0.42
CA PRO A 310 -6.46 -3.56 -0.19
C PRO A 310 -7.25 -3.21 -1.45
N SER A 311 -6.55 -2.94 -2.57
CA SER A 311 -7.15 -2.76 -3.90
C SER A 311 -7.62 -4.08 -4.56
N GLY A 312 -7.51 -5.21 -3.87
CA GLY A 312 -7.83 -6.55 -4.39
C GLY A 312 -6.78 -7.12 -5.36
N LYS A 313 -5.71 -6.38 -5.67
CA LYS A 313 -4.61 -6.84 -6.53
C LYS A 313 -3.76 -7.88 -5.76
N MET A 314 -3.24 -8.91 -6.43
CA MET A 314 -2.38 -9.90 -5.75
C MET A 314 -1.09 -9.27 -5.20
N ALA A 315 -0.71 -9.63 -3.98
CA ALA A 315 0.51 -9.15 -3.35
C ALA A 315 1.68 -10.12 -3.55
N TYR A 316 2.88 -9.57 -3.77
CA TYR A 316 4.10 -10.36 -3.96
C TYR A 316 5.09 -10.02 -2.87
N GLN A 317 5.53 -11.04 -2.13
CA GLN A 317 6.46 -10.86 -1.01
C GLN A 317 7.92 -10.69 -1.45
N PHE A 318 8.24 -11.23 -2.62
CA PHE A 318 9.61 -11.29 -3.14
C PHE A 318 9.67 -10.90 -4.60
N CYS A 319 8.97 -11.62 -5.49
CA CYS A 319 8.93 -11.33 -6.92
C CYS A 319 7.62 -11.82 -7.55
N HIS A 320 7.29 -11.30 -8.73
CA HIS A 320 6.25 -11.89 -9.57
C HIS A 320 6.63 -13.32 -9.96
N THR A 321 5.66 -14.23 -10.02
CA THR A 321 5.85 -15.62 -10.45
C THR A 321 6.57 -15.78 -11.80
N ARG A 322 6.42 -14.84 -12.74
CA ARG A 322 7.04 -14.88 -14.07
C ARG A 322 8.55 -14.73 -14.03
N THR A 323 9.09 -14.04 -13.02
CA THR A 323 10.53 -13.81 -12.87
C THR A 323 11.20 -14.80 -11.94
N TYR A 324 10.42 -15.71 -11.34
CA TYR A 324 10.90 -16.63 -10.32
C TYR A 324 12.08 -17.51 -10.78
N GLY A 325 12.00 -18.08 -11.98
CA GLY A 325 13.04 -18.99 -12.50
C GLY A 325 14.44 -18.35 -12.53
N HIS A 326 14.51 -17.03 -12.71
CA HIS A 326 15.76 -16.27 -12.67
C HIS A 326 16.40 -16.25 -11.27
N TYR A 327 15.58 -16.21 -10.21
CA TYR A 327 16.06 -16.09 -8.83
C TYR A 327 16.20 -17.43 -8.11
N LEU A 328 15.58 -18.51 -8.62
CA LEU A 328 15.63 -19.85 -8.02
C LEU A 328 17.05 -20.34 -7.64
N PRO A 329 18.11 -20.12 -8.43
CA PRO A 329 19.47 -20.50 -8.03
C PRO A 329 20.02 -19.74 -6.81
N ARG A 330 19.50 -18.53 -6.55
CA ARG A 330 20.02 -17.55 -5.59
C ARG A 330 19.32 -17.57 -4.23
N ILE A 331 18.16 -18.22 -4.14
CA ILE A 331 17.39 -18.32 -2.89
C ILE A 331 17.80 -19.52 -2.04
N GLN A 332 17.49 -19.46 -0.73
CA GLN A 332 17.75 -20.54 0.22
C GLN A 332 16.91 -21.79 -0.09
N GLN A 333 17.43 -22.96 0.32
CA GLN A 333 16.77 -24.24 0.07
C GLN A 333 15.37 -24.32 0.68
N ARG A 334 15.12 -23.68 1.84
CA ARG A 334 13.81 -23.69 2.52
C ARG A 334 12.66 -23.14 1.68
N TYR A 335 12.97 -22.27 0.72
CA TYR A 335 11.99 -21.64 -0.18
C TYR A 335 11.83 -22.41 -1.49
N LYS A 336 12.57 -23.50 -1.69
CA LYS A 336 12.48 -24.36 -2.87
C LYS A 336 11.62 -25.57 -2.56
N ILE A 337 10.72 -25.90 -3.46
CA ILE A 337 9.90 -27.11 -3.41
C ILE A 337 9.92 -27.80 -4.77
N GLN A 338 9.46 -29.04 -4.84
CA GLN A 338 9.28 -29.75 -6.10
C GLN A 338 7.79 -29.72 -6.47
N SER A 339 7.47 -29.37 -7.72
CA SER A 339 6.10 -29.46 -8.23
C SER A 339 5.69 -30.93 -8.40
N ARG A 340 4.39 -31.17 -8.61
CA ARG A 340 3.87 -32.51 -8.97
C ARG A 340 4.52 -33.08 -10.23
N SER A 341 5.00 -32.23 -11.14
CA SER A 341 5.72 -32.61 -12.36
C SER A 341 7.23 -32.81 -12.16
N GLY A 342 7.71 -32.84 -10.93
CA GLY A 342 9.14 -33.02 -10.63
C GLY A 342 10.00 -31.77 -10.81
N LYS A 343 9.45 -30.65 -11.29
CA LYS A 343 10.20 -29.41 -11.53
C LYS A 343 10.41 -28.63 -10.24
N GLN A 344 11.63 -28.15 -10.00
CA GLN A 344 11.91 -27.27 -8.87
C GLN A 344 11.17 -25.92 -9.05
N THR A 345 10.45 -25.52 -8.02
CA THR A 345 9.72 -24.26 -7.91
C THR A 345 9.93 -23.65 -6.52
N PHE A 346 9.20 -22.58 -6.17
CA PHE A 346 9.24 -22.00 -4.83
C PHE A 346 7.95 -22.15 -4.06
N LYS A 347 8.11 -21.98 -2.75
CA LYS A 347 7.07 -21.62 -1.82
C LYS A 347 7.61 -20.56 -0.85
N MET A 348 7.00 -19.39 -0.85
CA MET A 348 7.23 -18.38 0.17
C MET A 348 6.78 -18.92 1.53
N LYS A 349 7.50 -18.51 2.56
CA LYS A 349 7.29 -18.91 3.96
C LYS A 349 7.52 -17.69 4.83
N LEU A 350 6.92 -17.66 6.01
CA LEU A 350 7.25 -16.65 7.00
C LEU A 350 8.79 -16.65 7.25
N PRO A 351 9.45 -15.49 7.31
CA PRO A 351 10.89 -15.41 7.50
C PRO A 351 11.36 -15.99 8.84
N LEU A 352 12.54 -16.62 8.85
CA LEU A 352 13.22 -17.00 10.10
C LEU A 352 14.08 -15.85 10.64
N GLY A 353 14.56 -16.01 11.88
CA GLY A 353 15.55 -15.11 12.49
C GLY A 353 14.95 -13.81 13.01
N GLY A 354 13.65 -13.78 13.26
CA GLY A 354 13.00 -12.71 13.99
C GLY A 354 13.58 -12.56 15.41
N LYS A 355 13.58 -11.33 15.90
CA LYS A 355 14.15 -10.96 17.21
C LYS A 355 13.09 -10.84 18.31
N PHE A 356 11.81 -10.84 17.93
CA PHE A 356 10.70 -10.63 18.84
C PHE A 356 9.96 -11.95 18.97
N ASP A 357 10.13 -12.59 20.12
CA ASP A 357 9.55 -13.89 20.40
C ASP A 357 8.14 -13.73 20.96
N GLN A 358 7.14 -13.86 20.07
CA GLN A 358 5.73 -13.76 20.44
C GLN A 358 5.22 -14.97 21.23
N HIS A 359 6.03 -16.02 21.39
CA HIS A 359 5.63 -17.23 22.11
C HIS A 359 5.82 -17.08 23.62
N THR A 360 6.61 -16.10 24.07
CA THR A 360 6.86 -15.90 25.50
C THR A 360 5.67 -15.24 26.19
N VAL A 361 5.50 -15.54 27.47
CA VAL A 361 4.43 -14.99 28.31
C VAL A 361 4.56 -13.47 28.40
N GLU A 362 5.79 -12.95 28.47
CA GLU A 362 6.09 -11.53 28.57
C GLU A 362 5.66 -10.76 27.33
N TYR A 363 5.92 -11.31 26.12
CA TYR A 363 5.50 -10.64 24.89
C TYR A 363 3.99 -10.71 24.70
N GLN A 364 3.35 -11.85 25.01
CA GLN A 364 1.89 -11.98 24.97
C GLN A 364 1.20 -11.05 25.98
N ALA A 365 1.79 -10.87 27.17
CA ALA A 365 1.30 -9.90 28.15
C ALA A 365 1.36 -8.47 27.62
N LYS A 366 2.44 -8.08 26.92
CA LYS A 366 2.54 -6.76 26.27
C LYS A 366 1.49 -6.57 25.18
N LEU A 367 1.26 -7.58 24.33
CA LEU A 367 0.20 -7.51 23.33
C LEU A 367 -1.16 -7.31 23.98
N LYS A 368 -1.45 -8.08 25.04
CA LYS A 368 -2.70 -7.98 25.80
C LYS A 368 -2.89 -6.61 26.46
N ASP A 369 -1.83 -6.06 27.07
CA ASP A 369 -1.84 -4.74 27.72
C ASP A 369 -2.18 -3.61 26.73
N ILE A 370 -1.62 -3.69 25.52
CA ILE A 370 -1.91 -2.71 24.45
C ILE A 370 -3.29 -2.97 23.80
N GLY A 371 -3.84 -4.18 23.95
CA GLY A 371 -5.08 -4.61 23.30
C GLY A 371 -4.89 -5.13 21.87
N ILE A 372 -3.68 -5.54 21.49
CA ILE A 372 -3.38 -6.10 20.17
C ILE A 372 -3.91 -7.53 20.07
N VAL A 373 -4.71 -7.78 19.02
CA VAL A 373 -5.23 -9.09 18.64
C VAL A 373 -4.54 -9.56 17.35
N LEU A 374 -4.11 -10.83 17.37
CA LEU A 374 -3.49 -11.51 16.24
C LEU A 374 -4.18 -12.86 15.99
N PRO A 375 -4.16 -13.39 14.76
CA PRO A 375 -4.69 -14.72 14.49
C PRO A 375 -3.92 -15.78 15.30
N LYS A 376 -4.63 -16.82 15.78
CA LYS A 376 -4.05 -17.87 16.64
C LYS A 376 -2.78 -18.52 16.07
N VAL A 377 -2.68 -18.62 14.74
CA VAL A 377 -1.50 -19.16 14.05
C VAL A 377 -0.21 -18.38 14.36
N ALA A 378 -0.31 -17.10 14.71
CA ALA A 378 0.84 -16.27 15.09
C ALA A 378 1.60 -16.81 16.30
N PHE A 379 0.92 -17.55 17.19
CA PHE A 379 1.45 -18.08 18.44
C PHE A 379 1.71 -19.60 18.40
N ALA A 380 1.50 -20.24 17.24
CA ALA A 380 1.82 -21.65 17.09
C ALA A 380 3.33 -21.87 17.22
N LYS A 381 3.77 -22.90 17.95
CA LYS A 381 5.21 -23.20 18.17
C LYS A 381 6.02 -23.36 16.87
N THR A 382 5.35 -23.65 15.76
CA THR A 382 5.93 -23.80 14.43
C THR A 382 6.11 -22.49 13.68
N THR A 383 5.43 -21.43 14.12
CA THR A 383 5.49 -20.10 13.52
C THR A 383 6.80 -19.43 13.97
N PRO A 384 7.59 -18.85 13.05
CA PRO A 384 8.84 -18.22 13.43
C PRO A 384 8.64 -16.94 14.27
N ASN A 385 9.71 -16.48 14.92
CA ASN A 385 9.66 -15.23 15.67
C ASN A 385 9.40 -14.03 14.74
N PHE A 386 8.69 -13.02 15.24
CA PHE A 386 8.44 -11.80 14.49
C PHE A 386 9.72 -11.04 14.17
N THR A 387 9.74 -10.43 12.98
CA THR A 387 10.85 -9.56 12.56
C THR A 387 10.58 -8.09 12.82
N THR A 388 9.31 -7.74 13.04
CA THR A 388 8.83 -6.39 13.31
C THR A 388 8.14 -6.39 14.67
N ASP A 389 8.55 -5.47 15.55
CA ASP A 389 7.91 -5.31 16.86
C ASP A 389 6.69 -4.42 16.72
N ILE A 390 5.53 -5.04 16.53
CA ILE A 390 4.26 -4.33 16.41
C ILE A 390 3.87 -3.62 17.71
N THR A 391 4.43 -3.99 18.87
CA THR A 391 4.17 -3.28 20.14
C THR A 391 4.75 -1.86 20.16
N LYS A 392 5.65 -1.55 19.22
CA LYS A 392 6.23 -0.22 19.04
C LYS A 392 5.44 0.66 18.08
N PHE A 393 4.40 0.13 17.45
CA PHE A 393 3.59 0.94 16.56
C PHE A 393 2.73 1.91 17.37
N PRO A 394 2.52 3.15 16.90
CA PRO A 394 1.62 4.07 17.56
C PRO A 394 0.22 3.48 17.71
N LYS A 395 -0.43 3.69 18.86
CA LYS A 395 -1.76 3.14 19.16
C LYS A 395 -2.79 3.43 18.08
N ARG A 396 -2.79 4.65 17.53
CA ARG A 396 -3.68 5.01 16.41
C ARG A 396 -3.44 4.17 15.16
N VAL A 397 -2.18 3.89 14.83
CA VAL A 397 -1.83 3.06 13.67
C VAL A 397 -2.31 1.63 13.91
N LEU A 398 -2.15 1.10 15.12
CA LEU A 398 -2.66 -0.23 15.49
C LEU A 398 -4.19 -0.34 15.37
N ILE A 399 -4.91 0.72 15.75
CA ILE A 399 -6.36 0.82 15.59
C ILE A 399 -6.76 0.83 14.11
N ASP A 400 -6.15 1.71 13.30
CA ASP A 400 -6.45 1.82 11.86
C ASP A 400 -6.18 0.52 11.09
N TYR A 401 -5.29 -0.30 11.61
CA TYR A 401 -4.96 -1.60 11.05
C TYR A 401 -5.88 -2.70 11.52
N GLY A 402 -6.74 -2.48 12.51
CA GLY A 402 -7.56 -3.54 13.09
C GLY A 402 -6.80 -4.49 14.01
N TYR A 403 -5.59 -4.15 14.48
CA TYR A 403 -4.95 -4.89 15.57
C TYR A 403 -5.68 -4.68 16.89
N ILE A 404 -6.14 -3.45 17.13
CA ILE A 404 -6.93 -3.10 18.30
C ILE A 404 -8.37 -2.91 17.80
N SER A 405 -9.27 -3.80 18.19
CA SER A 405 -10.70 -3.59 17.96
C SER A 405 -11.15 -2.39 18.79
N LEU A 406 -11.75 -1.38 18.15
CA LEU A 406 -12.40 -0.26 18.84
C LEU A 406 -13.73 -0.66 19.51
N LEU A 407 -14.09 -1.94 19.48
CA LEU A 407 -15.34 -2.46 20.05
C LEU A 407 -15.00 -3.61 21.00
N LYS A 408 -14.90 -3.29 22.29
CA LYS A 408 -16.06 -3.45 23.18
C LYS A 408 -16.16 -2.23 24.09
N THR A 409 -17.34 -1.67 24.26
CA THR A 409 -17.59 -0.84 25.46
C THR A 409 -17.47 -1.72 26.70
N ASP A 410 -17.20 -1.13 27.86
CA ASP A 410 -17.20 -1.89 29.12
C ASP A 410 -18.52 -2.66 29.31
N GLU A 411 -19.63 -2.10 28.82
CA GLU A 411 -20.95 -2.75 28.80
C GLU A 411 -21.00 -4.00 27.91
N GLU A 412 -20.43 -3.96 26.70
CA GLU A 412 -20.36 -5.15 25.81
C GLU A 412 -19.44 -6.24 26.37
N THR A 413 -18.37 -5.83 27.08
CA THR A 413 -17.46 -6.74 27.77
C THR A 413 -18.14 -7.39 28.97
N VAL A 414 -18.93 -6.63 29.73
CA VAL A 414 -19.73 -7.11 30.85
C VAL A 414 -20.88 -8.01 30.38
N ALA A 415 -21.55 -7.66 29.27
CA ALA A 415 -22.64 -8.44 28.71
C ALA A 415 -22.17 -9.84 28.25
N GLU A 416 -21.02 -9.94 27.59
CA GLU A 416 -20.45 -11.24 27.22
C GLU A 416 -19.98 -12.05 28.45
N ALA A 417 -19.35 -11.40 29.44
CA ALA A 417 -18.96 -12.07 30.67
C ALA A 417 -20.17 -12.63 31.44
N LEU A 418 -21.28 -11.88 31.46
CA LEU A 418 -22.56 -12.33 32.02
C LEU A 418 -23.19 -13.47 31.21
N LEU A 419 -23.08 -13.43 29.88
CA LEU A 419 -23.57 -14.49 29.00
C LEU A 419 -22.79 -15.81 29.22
N GLU A 420 -21.46 -15.74 29.33
CA GLU A 420 -20.62 -16.91 29.63
C GLU A 420 -20.89 -17.49 31.04
N LEU A 421 -21.12 -16.63 32.03
CA LEU A 421 -21.53 -17.03 33.39
C LEU A 421 -22.90 -17.72 33.39
N SER A 422 -23.86 -17.18 32.64
CA SER A 422 -25.20 -17.75 32.47
C SER A 422 -25.15 -19.14 31.83
N GLN A 423 -24.38 -19.30 30.75
CA GLN A 423 -24.20 -20.60 30.07
C GLN A 423 -23.47 -21.63 30.95
N LYS A 424 -22.50 -21.21 31.77
CA LYS A 424 -21.86 -22.08 32.77
C LYS A 424 -22.83 -22.50 33.88
N ASN A 425 -23.76 -21.64 34.28
CA ASN A 425 -24.75 -21.94 35.30
C ASN A 425 -25.91 -22.82 34.78
N GLN A 426 -26.27 -22.73 33.51
CA GLN A 426 -27.24 -23.64 32.89
C GLN A 426 -26.72 -25.09 32.76
N ASN A 427 -25.39 -25.28 32.68
CA ASN A 427 -24.77 -26.61 32.64
C ASN A 427 -24.55 -27.25 34.03
N LYS A 428 -24.89 -26.57 35.13
CA LYS A 428 -25.01 -27.20 36.44
C LYS A 428 -26.41 -27.82 36.55
N LYS A 429 -26.56 -29.05 36.06
CA LYS A 429 -27.72 -29.91 36.39
C LYS A 429 -27.94 -29.90 37.90
N PHE A 430 -29.12 -29.50 38.32
CA PHE A 430 -29.64 -29.72 39.67
C PHE A 430 -29.48 -31.20 40.01
N ILE A 431 -28.63 -31.51 41.00
CA ILE A 431 -28.68 -32.79 41.68
C ILE A 431 -29.92 -32.72 42.56
N SER A 432 -31.00 -33.36 42.10
CA SER A 432 -32.16 -33.66 42.92
C SER A 432 -31.70 -34.55 44.08
N ILE A 433 -31.74 -34.02 45.29
CA ILE A 433 -31.57 -34.81 46.51
C ILE A 433 -32.94 -35.43 46.80
N GLY A 434 -32.97 -36.76 46.72
CA GLY A 434 -34.15 -37.58 46.99
C GLY A 434 -34.68 -37.41 48.42
N HIS A 435 -35.98 -37.60 48.54
CA HIS A 435 -36.74 -37.60 49.79
C HIS A 435 -36.18 -38.63 50.79
N HIS A 436 -35.98 -38.19 52.03
CA HIS A 436 -36.01 -39.03 53.23
C HIS A 436 -36.97 -38.39 54.23
N HIS A 437 -38.24 -38.78 54.18
CA HIS A 437 -38.98 -39.50 55.22
C HIS A 437 -40.47 -39.59 54.87
#